data_AF-A0A9X3WY13-F1
#
_entry.id   AF-A0A9X3WY13-F1
#
_cell.length_a   1.000
_cell.length_b   1.000
_cell.length_c   1.000
_cell.angle_alpha   90.00
_cell.angle_beta   90.00
_cell.angle_gamma   90.00
#
_symmetry.space_group_name_H-M   'P 1'
#
loop_
_entity.id
_entity.type
_entity.pdbx_description
1 polymer ?
#
loop_
_entity_poly.entity_id
_entity_poly.type
_entity_poly.pdbx_seq_one_letter_code
_entity_poly.pdbx_strand_id
1 'polypeptide(L)'
;MTARDKAGFLRDMSLASYFPTLETARVQLPLPAGEPVSVERLAMLVVHAALIRRTSWAEDTEIAPATLERGEPPPPDDLEIHHHVRIDASLGGGPCTACTLTPGKRRCRICGGSGTVFFTTCSCDGGFITCPTCGGAAKSNRVRLRYYTDTPAFLSEAYMPSHITTVPPLFGLESRMEQDIQFQQALPEELRCHDLTGRVAASAYRGGERTVRPDFHGHDFGDTIDKALAGLSAIGAGASVVRHVIRAYAWPFLRVQWAMGEDLAIYVDRIGSIKVFGADAVALGRD
;
A
#
# COMPACT_ATOMS: atom_id res chain seq x y z
N MET A 1 -21.45 -18.93 -13.88
CA MET A 1 -21.13 -17.58 -13.36
C MET A 1 -19.64 -17.38 -13.49
N THR A 2 -19.21 -16.49 -14.38
CA THR A 2 -17.78 -16.35 -14.72
C THR A 2 -17.12 -15.26 -13.87
N ALA A 3 -15.81 -15.34 -13.65
CA ALA A 3 -15.04 -14.32 -12.92
C ALA A 3 -15.16 -12.90 -13.53
N ARG A 4 -15.67 -12.80 -14.75
CA ARG A 4 -15.98 -11.55 -15.46
C ARG A 4 -17.22 -10.83 -14.90
N ASP A 5 -18.17 -11.58 -14.34
CA ASP A 5 -19.42 -11.03 -13.78
C ASP A 5 -19.19 -10.38 -12.40
N LYS A 6 -18.11 -10.74 -11.69
CA LYS A 6 -17.69 -10.07 -10.44
C LYS A 6 -16.92 -8.77 -10.68
N ALA A 7 -16.51 -8.48 -11.91
CA ALA A 7 -15.68 -7.33 -12.22
C ALA A 7 -16.47 -6.02 -12.41
N GLY A 8 -17.80 -6.04 -12.28
CA GLY A 8 -18.61 -4.83 -12.32
C GLY A 8 -18.24 -3.94 -13.51
N PHE A 9 -18.28 -4.50 -14.73
CA PHE A 9 -18.18 -3.70 -15.94
C PHE A 9 -19.33 -2.70 -15.92
N LEU A 10 -19.05 -1.54 -15.32
CA LEU A 10 -19.78 -0.31 -15.49
C LEU A 10 -19.91 -0.12 -17.00
N ARG A 11 -21.10 0.27 -17.45
CA ARG A 11 -21.33 0.67 -18.84
C ARG A 11 -20.18 1.57 -19.27
N ASP A 12 -19.71 1.41 -20.51
CA ASP A 12 -18.85 2.39 -21.20
C ASP A 12 -19.54 3.76 -21.13
N MET A 13 -19.28 4.48 -20.05
CA MET A 13 -19.73 5.84 -19.83
C MET A 13 -18.59 6.67 -20.38
N SER A 14 -18.79 7.21 -21.57
CA SER A 14 -17.86 8.16 -22.18
C SER A 14 -17.40 9.17 -21.12
N LEU A 15 -16.10 9.50 -21.11
CA LEU A 15 -15.44 10.45 -20.20
C LEU A 15 -16.31 11.67 -19.82
N ALA A 16 -17.18 12.13 -20.72
CA ALA A 16 -18.18 13.16 -20.48
C ALA A 16 -19.11 12.97 -19.25
N SER A 17 -19.17 11.80 -18.61
CA SER A 17 -20.09 11.61 -17.48
C SER A 17 -19.56 11.96 -16.09
N TYR A 18 -18.25 11.93 -15.84
CA TYR A 18 -17.72 12.13 -14.47
C TYR A 18 -17.15 13.53 -14.21
N PHE A 19 -17.12 14.40 -15.23
CA PHE A 19 -16.69 15.79 -15.07
C PHE A 19 -17.90 16.68 -14.85
N PRO A 20 -18.11 17.19 -13.63
CA PRO A 20 -19.20 18.11 -13.36
C PRO A 20 -18.98 19.41 -14.11
N THR A 21 -20.07 19.93 -14.69
CA THR A 21 -20.12 21.25 -15.33
C THR A 21 -21.26 22.04 -14.72
N LEU A 22 -21.11 23.36 -14.63
CA LEU A 22 -22.15 24.22 -14.05
C LEU A 22 -23.42 24.19 -14.92
N GLU A 23 -23.26 24.10 -16.24
CA GLU A 23 -24.36 24.00 -17.20
C GLU A 23 -25.20 22.75 -16.95
N THR A 24 -24.54 21.60 -16.77
CA THR A 24 -25.24 20.34 -16.49
C THR A 24 -25.90 20.37 -15.11
N ALA A 25 -25.24 20.97 -14.13
CA ALA A 25 -25.78 21.12 -12.79
C ALA A 25 -27.04 21.98 -12.75
N ARG A 26 -27.07 23.11 -13.47
CA ARG A 26 -28.24 24.00 -13.58
C ARG A 26 -29.47 23.31 -14.14
N VAL A 27 -29.29 22.33 -15.02
CA VAL A 27 -30.40 21.57 -15.60
C VAL A 27 -30.96 20.52 -14.64
N GLN A 28 -30.12 19.96 -13.76
CA GLN A 28 -30.45 18.79 -12.96
C GLN A 28 -30.70 19.09 -11.47
N LEU A 29 -30.23 20.23 -10.98
CA LEU A 29 -30.21 20.58 -9.56
C LEU A 29 -30.82 21.96 -9.31
N PRO A 30 -31.52 22.17 -8.17
CA PRO A 30 -32.06 23.46 -7.80
C PRO A 30 -30.93 24.38 -7.26
N LEU A 31 -30.16 24.97 -8.18
CA LEU A 31 -29.08 25.90 -7.83
C LEU A 31 -29.60 27.33 -7.57
N PRO A 32 -28.89 28.16 -6.78
CA PRO A 32 -29.24 29.56 -6.59
C PRO A 32 -29.33 30.31 -7.93
N ALA A 33 -30.29 31.24 -8.02
CA ALA A 33 -30.48 32.05 -9.20
C ALA A 33 -29.31 33.03 -9.41
N GLY A 34 -28.97 33.28 -10.69
CA GLY A 34 -27.88 34.18 -11.07
C GLY A 34 -26.54 33.48 -11.33
N GLU A 35 -25.54 34.27 -11.69
CA GLU A 35 -24.19 33.78 -11.94
C GLU A 35 -23.39 33.67 -10.64
N PRO A 36 -22.61 32.59 -10.46
CA PRO A 36 -21.72 32.49 -9.33
C PRO A 36 -20.61 33.55 -9.41
N VAL A 37 -20.11 33.94 -8.25
CA VAL A 37 -18.99 34.87 -8.10
C VAL A 37 -17.68 34.21 -8.52
N SER A 38 -17.52 32.92 -8.20
CA SER A 38 -16.35 32.13 -8.56
C SER A 38 -16.71 30.66 -8.78
N VAL A 39 -15.93 30.01 -9.67
CA VAL A 39 -16.01 28.57 -9.94
C VAL A 39 -14.59 28.03 -9.95
N GLU A 40 -14.27 27.18 -8.99
CA GLU A 40 -12.99 26.49 -8.88
C GLU A 40 -13.16 25.03 -9.31
N ARG A 41 -12.26 24.53 -10.16
CA ARG A 41 -12.23 23.14 -10.63
C ARG A 41 -11.20 22.38 -9.82
N LEU A 42 -11.66 21.43 -9.02
CA LEU A 42 -10.83 20.72 -8.07
C LEU A 42 -10.99 19.21 -8.22
N ALA A 43 -10.02 18.45 -7.74
CA ALA A 43 -10.08 17.00 -7.73
C ALA A 43 -9.74 16.45 -6.34
N MET A 44 -10.61 15.57 -5.85
CA MET A 44 -10.30 14.70 -4.72
C MET A 44 -9.43 13.56 -5.23
N LEU A 45 -8.39 13.19 -4.50
CA LEU A 45 -7.49 12.10 -4.92
C LEU A 45 -7.80 10.84 -4.12
N VAL A 46 -8.16 9.75 -4.78
CA VAL A 46 -8.28 8.43 -4.14
C VAL A 46 -7.06 7.59 -4.48
N VAL A 47 -6.42 7.00 -3.46
CA VAL A 47 -5.26 6.12 -3.62
C VAL A 47 -5.56 4.74 -3.07
N HIS A 48 -5.40 3.73 -3.92
CA HIS A 48 -5.34 2.32 -3.54
C HIS A 48 -3.91 1.82 -3.74
N ALA A 49 -3.25 1.46 -2.63
CA ALA A 49 -1.93 0.85 -2.68
C ALA A 49 -1.91 -0.49 -1.94
N ALA A 50 -1.22 -1.45 -2.55
CA ALA A 50 -0.78 -2.67 -1.89
C ALA A 50 0.73 -2.71 -1.99
N LEU A 51 1.42 -2.92 -0.87
CA LEU A 51 2.87 -3.08 -0.85
C LEU A 51 3.29 -4.25 0.01
N ILE A 52 4.50 -4.75 -0.25
CA ILE A 52 5.11 -5.84 0.49
C ILE A 52 6.28 -5.27 1.27
N ARG A 53 6.16 -5.28 2.59
CA ARG A 53 7.18 -4.82 3.54
C ARG A 53 8.07 -5.99 3.89
N ARG A 54 9.37 -5.82 3.68
CA ARG A 54 10.39 -6.77 4.10
C ARG A 54 11.10 -6.26 5.33
N THR A 55 11.00 -7.03 6.41
CA THR A 55 11.82 -6.85 7.61
C THR A 55 12.86 -7.96 7.67
N SER A 56 14.02 -7.68 8.27
CA SER A 56 15.04 -8.70 8.45
C SER A 56 15.81 -8.56 9.75
N TRP A 57 16.28 -9.68 10.27
CA TRP A 57 17.24 -9.75 11.36
C TRP A 57 18.24 -10.88 11.09
N ALA A 58 19.39 -10.84 11.73
CA ALA A 58 20.47 -11.80 11.48
C ALA A 58 21.03 -12.39 12.77
N GLU A 59 21.50 -13.64 12.67
CA GLU A 59 22.22 -14.33 13.74
C GLU A 59 23.40 -15.13 13.18
N ASP A 60 24.42 -15.32 14.00
CA ASP A 60 25.57 -16.16 13.67
C ASP A 60 25.34 -17.56 14.26
N THR A 61 25.39 -18.60 13.43
CA THR A 61 25.14 -19.98 13.86
C THR A 61 26.06 -20.99 13.16
N GLU A 62 26.13 -22.20 13.71
CA GLU A 62 26.81 -23.34 13.11
C GLU A 62 25.80 -24.27 12.45
N ILE A 63 25.96 -24.49 11.14
CA ILE A 63 25.11 -25.40 10.38
C ILE A 63 25.95 -26.47 9.68
N ALA A 64 25.29 -27.57 9.31
CA ALA A 64 25.86 -28.55 8.43
C ALA A 64 26.19 -27.93 7.05
N PRO A 65 27.26 -28.37 6.38
CA PRO A 65 27.59 -27.90 5.05
C PRO A 65 26.49 -28.32 4.06
N ALA A 66 25.83 -27.32 3.47
CA ALA A 66 24.82 -27.40 2.41
C ALA A 66 23.38 -27.75 2.84
N THR A 67 22.54 -26.72 2.97
CA THR A 67 21.08 -26.81 2.75
C THR A 67 20.39 -25.46 2.47
N LEU A 68 21.02 -24.32 2.77
CA LEU A 68 20.36 -23.01 2.66
C LEU A 68 20.84 -22.19 1.45
N GLU A 69 19.89 -21.53 0.80
CA GLU A 69 20.13 -20.57 -0.28
C GLU A 69 20.82 -19.31 0.25
N ARG A 70 21.61 -18.66 -0.61
CA ARG A 70 22.36 -17.43 -0.31
C ARG A 70 21.64 -16.21 -0.86
N GLY A 71 21.92 -15.06 -0.25
CA GLY A 71 21.46 -13.76 -0.74
C GLY A 71 20.04 -13.41 -0.29
N GLU A 72 19.51 -12.32 -0.83
CA GLU A 72 18.16 -11.85 -0.53
C GLU A 72 17.11 -12.68 -1.30
N PRO A 73 15.98 -13.06 -0.69
CA PRO A 73 14.92 -13.75 -1.42
C PRO A 73 14.33 -12.84 -2.51
N PRO A 74 13.83 -13.40 -3.63
CA PRO A 74 13.12 -12.61 -4.61
C PRO A 74 11.86 -11.97 -3.99
N PRO A 75 11.35 -10.84 -4.53
CA PRO A 75 10.05 -10.33 -4.13
C PRO A 75 8.94 -11.35 -4.42
N PRO A 76 7.97 -11.56 -3.52
CA PRO A 76 6.88 -12.51 -3.74
C PRO A 76 5.87 -12.00 -4.79
N ASP A 77 5.30 -12.95 -5.54
CA ASP A 77 4.35 -12.71 -6.62
C ASP A 77 2.89 -12.59 -6.15
N ASP A 78 2.61 -12.99 -4.91
CA ASP A 78 1.32 -12.87 -4.24
C ASP A 78 1.34 -11.79 -3.14
N LEU A 79 0.23 -11.69 -2.39
CA LEU A 79 0.07 -10.80 -1.24
C LEU A 79 -0.09 -11.61 0.05
N GLU A 80 0.69 -12.69 0.19
CA GLU A 80 0.73 -13.53 1.38
C GLU A 80 1.94 -13.18 2.26
N ILE A 81 1.92 -13.69 3.50
CA ILE A 81 3.05 -13.57 4.42
C ILE A 81 4.06 -14.66 4.08
N HIS A 82 5.31 -14.28 3.81
CA HIS A 82 6.39 -15.22 3.53
C HIS A 82 7.52 -15.09 4.56
N HIS A 83 8.07 -16.24 4.94
CA HIS A 83 9.25 -16.32 5.81
C HIS A 83 10.39 -17.02 5.07
N HIS A 84 11.54 -16.35 5.02
CA HIS A 84 12.72 -16.89 4.37
C HIS A 84 13.89 -16.92 5.33
N VAL A 85 14.69 -17.98 5.24
CA VAL A 85 16.00 -18.07 5.88
C VAL A 85 17.04 -18.19 4.79
N ARG A 86 18.06 -17.33 4.85
CA ARG A 86 19.14 -17.26 3.86
C ARG A 86 20.49 -17.13 4.55
N ILE A 87 21.52 -17.59 3.87
CA ILE A 87 22.90 -17.34 4.27
C ILE A 87 23.28 -15.92 3.81
N ASP A 88 23.54 -15.04 4.76
CA ASP A 88 24.01 -13.66 4.58
C ASP A 88 25.53 -13.64 4.36
N ALA A 89 26.28 -14.36 5.20
CA ALA A 89 27.73 -14.44 5.13
C ALA A 89 28.26 -15.81 5.55
N SER A 90 29.35 -16.25 4.93
CA SER A 90 30.13 -17.39 5.41
C SER A 90 31.23 -16.89 6.34
N LEU A 91 31.23 -17.35 7.59
CA LEU A 91 32.17 -16.93 8.64
C LEU A 91 33.33 -17.91 8.81
N GLY A 92 33.43 -18.90 7.93
CA GLY A 92 34.45 -19.95 7.93
C GLY A 92 33.88 -21.34 8.26
N GLY A 93 34.72 -22.35 8.08
CA GLY A 93 34.40 -23.74 8.41
C GLY A 93 35.44 -24.33 9.37
N GLY A 94 35.05 -25.34 10.12
CA GLY A 94 35.93 -25.95 11.11
C GLY A 94 35.42 -27.25 11.68
N PRO A 95 36.16 -27.84 12.64
CA PRO A 95 35.65 -28.95 13.43
C PRO A 95 34.38 -28.51 14.17
N CYS A 96 33.36 -29.35 14.14
CA CYS A 96 32.09 -29.04 14.77
C CYS A 96 32.27 -28.90 16.29
N THR A 97 31.98 -27.70 16.82
CA THR A 97 32.16 -27.40 18.25
C THR A 97 31.22 -28.23 19.13
N ALA A 98 30.14 -28.72 18.54
CA ALA A 98 29.14 -29.53 19.20
C ALA A 98 29.56 -31.00 19.43
N CYS A 99 30.53 -31.55 18.69
CA CYS A 99 30.93 -32.96 18.78
C CYS A 99 32.46 -33.17 18.92
N THR A 100 33.13 -32.26 19.62
CA THR A 100 34.59 -32.29 19.83
C THR A 100 35.09 -33.57 20.51
N LEU A 101 34.33 -34.12 21.47
CA LEU A 101 34.69 -35.36 22.18
C LEU A 101 34.58 -36.63 21.32
N THR A 102 33.66 -36.64 20.35
CA THR A 102 33.39 -37.80 19.50
C THR A 102 32.93 -37.29 18.14
N PRO A 103 33.85 -37.12 17.16
CA PRO A 103 33.56 -36.53 15.87
C PRO A 103 32.29 -37.11 15.23
N GLY A 104 31.33 -36.23 14.90
CA GLY A 104 30.07 -36.60 14.25
C GLY A 104 28.98 -37.14 15.18
N LYS A 105 29.27 -37.41 16.46
CA LYS A 105 28.30 -37.95 17.42
C LYS A 105 28.12 -37.01 18.64
N ARG A 106 26.94 -37.03 19.23
CA ARG A 106 26.65 -36.41 20.53
C ARG A 106 26.12 -37.44 21.51
N ARG A 107 26.37 -37.24 22.81
CA ARG A 107 25.74 -38.07 23.85
C ARG A 107 24.22 -37.93 23.73
N CYS A 108 23.54 -39.06 23.76
CA CYS A 108 22.10 -39.10 23.75
C CYS A 108 21.58 -38.37 25.00
N ARG A 109 20.69 -37.39 24.81
CA ARG A 109 20.10 -36.64 25.93
C ARG A 109 19.18 -37.49 26.81
N ILE A 110 18.68 -38.61 26.28
CA ILE A 110 17.74 -39.50 26.97
C ILE A 110 18.48 -40.40 27.97
N CYS A 111 19.55 -41.09 27.54
CA CYS A 111 20.34 -41.99 28.41
C CYS A 111 21.62 -41.35 28.97
N GLY A 112 21.90 -40.08 28.65
CA GLY A 112 23.11 -39.38 29.09
C GLY A 112 24.43 -39.95 28.56
N GLY A 113 24.39 -40.91 27.62
CA GLY A 113 25.57 -41.59 27.11
C GLY A 113 25.76 -43.03 27.59
N SER A 114 24.89 -43.56 28.46
CA SER A 114 25.01 -44.93 28.99
C SER A 114 24.57 -46.01 28.01
N GLY A 115 23.75 -45.67 27.01
CA GLY A 115 23.10 -46.63 26.12
C GLY A 115 21.90 -47.35 26.74
N THR A 116 21.56 -47.09 28.00
CA THR A 116 20.44 -47.73 28.71
C THR A 116 19.63 -46.73 29.54
N VAL A 117 18.33 -46.97 29.67
CA VAL A 117 17.39 -46.19 30.47
C VAL A 117 16.58 -47.17 31.31
N PHE A 118 16.65 -47.08 32.65
CA PHE A 118 15.92 -47.96 33.58
C PHE A 118 15.94 -49.45 33.17
N PHE A 119 17.14 -50.01 32.96
CA PHE A 119 17.37 -51.42 32.59
C PHE A 119 16.92 -51.84 31.18
N THR A 120 16.47 -50.90 30.35
CA THR A 120 16.18 -51.14 28.92
C THR A 120 17.20 -50.46 28.01
N THR A 121 17.44 -51.04 26.84
CA THR A 121 18.34 -50.46 25.83
C THR A 121 17.72 -49.19 25.25
N CYS A 122 18.49 -48.11 25.23
CA CYS A 122 18.05 -46.84 24.64
C CYS A 122 18.06 -46.94 23.11
N SER A 123 17.20 -46.17 22.42
CA SER A 123 17.11 -46.13 20.95
C SER A 123 18.33 -45.49 20.25
N CYS A 124 19.27 -44.95 21.02
CA CYS A 124 20.52 -44.41 20.52
C CYS A 124 21.53 -45.52 20.17
N ASP A 125 22.55 -45.18 19.39
CA ASP A 125 23.66 -46.07 19.06
C ASP A 125 24.70 -46.05 20.19
N GLY A 126 24.60 -47.01 21.12
CA GLY A 126 25.58 -47.20 22.19
C GLY A 126 25.76 -45.99 23.12
N GLY A 127 24.69 -45.22 23.35
CA GLY A 127 24.72 -43.98 24.13
C GLY A 127 24.87 -42.71 23.29
N PHE A 128 25.02 -42.82 21.97
CA PHE A 128 25.28 -41.69 21.09
C PHE A 128 24.22 -41.53 19.99
N ILE A 129 24.04 -40.29 19.55
CA ILE A 129 23.21 -39.93 18.40
C ILE A 129 24.06 -39.15 17.39
N THR A 130 23.64 -39.14 16.13
CA THR A 130 24.22 -38.28 15.10
C THR A 130 24.17 -36.82 15.57
N CYS A 131 25.29 -36.10 15.47
CA CYS A 131 25.36 -34.72 15.91
C CYS A 131 24.42 -33.86 15.05
N PRO A 132 23.39 -33.21 15.63
CA PRO A 132 22.40 -32.45 14.87
C PRO A 132 23.00 -31.18 14.23
N THR A 133 24.05 -30.61 14.84
CA THR A 133 24.72 -29.40 14.35
C THR A 133 25.49 -29.64 13.04
N CYS A 134 26.14 -30.80 12.89
CA CYS A 134 26.92 -31.13 11.69
C CYS A 134 26.35 -32.29 10.86
N GLY A 135 25.18 -32.81 11.21
CA GLY A 135 24.57 -33.97 10.55
C GLY A 135 25.46 -35.22 10.53
N GLY A 136 26.39 -35.37 11.48
CA GLY A 136 27.36 -36.48 11.48
C GLY A 136 28.68 -36.23 10.76
N ALA A 137 28.83 -35.13 10.02
CA ALA A 137 30.04 -34.86 9.21
C ALA A 137 31.30 -34.47 10.02
N ALA A 138 31.18 -34.30 11.34
CA ALA A 138 32.20 -33.78 12.25
C ALA A 138 32.78 -32.38 11.90
N LYS A 139 32.25 -31.74 10.85
CA LYS A 139 32.60 -30.38 10.40
C LYS A 139 31.34 -29.55 10.32
N SER A 140 31.42 -28.30 10.77
CA SER A 140 30.35 -27.31 10.63
C SER A 140 30.88 -26.09 9.90
N ASN A 141 29.96 -25.40 9.23
CA ASN A 141 30.21 -24.06 8.71
C ASN A 141 29.59 -23.06 9.67
N ARG A 142 30.39 -22.09 10.11
CA ARG A 142 29.88 -20.90 10.78
C ARG A 142 29.33 -19.98 9.69
N VAL A 143 28.07 -19.64 9.80
CA VAL A 143 27.38 -18.76 8.85
C VAL A 143 26.59 -17.72 9.61
N ARG A 144 26.43 -16.55 8.99
CA ARG A 144 25.41 -15.59 9.39
C ARG A 144 24.15 -15.94 8.64
N LEU A 145 23.10 -16.32 9.36
CA LEU A 145 21.76 -16.47 8.81
C LEU A 145 21.05 -15.14 8.90
N ARG A 146 20.30 -14.81 7.85
CA ARG A 146 19.36 -13.69 7.85
C ARG A 146 17.96 -14.24 7.63
N TYR A 147 17.08 -13.83 8.53
CA TYR A 147 15.67 -14.14 8.52
C TYR A 147 14.94 -12.96 7.90
N TYR A 148 14.14 -13.23 6.88
CA TYR A 148 13.30 -12.24 6.23
C TYR A 148 11.84 -12.57 6.51
N THR A 149 11.06 -11.53 6.81
CA THR A 149 9.61 -11.62 6.89
C THR A 149 9.02 -10.59 5.94
N ASP A 150 8.30 -11.10 4.94
CA ASP A 150 7.55 -10.31 3.98
C ASP A 150 6.10 -10.22 4.47
N THR A 151 5.57 -9.00 4.60
CA THR A 151 4.22 -8.75 5.10
C THR A 151 3.50 -7.76 4.19
N PRO A 152 2.29 -8.10 3.70
CA PRO A 152 1.50 -7.17 2.90
C PRO A 152 1.00 -6.02 3.78
N ALA A 153 0.99 -4.82 3.21
CA ALA A 153 0.34 -3.65 3.78
C ALA A 153 -0.53 -2.99 2.71
N PHE A 154 -1.64 -2.43 3.14
CA PHE A 154 -2.67 -1.87 2.26
C PHE A 154 -2.99 -0.43 2.67
N LEU A 155 -3.21 0.41 1.67
CA LEU A 155 -3.70 1.78 1.81
C LEU A 155 -4.90 1.93 0.89
N SER A 156 -6.00 2.43 1.43
CA SER A 156 -7.19 2.79 0.68
C SER A 156 -7.73 4.07 1.32
N GLU A 157 -7.35 5.21 0.75
CA GLU A 157 -7.65 6.53 1.31
C GLU A 157 -8.08 7.50 0.21
N ALA A 158 -8.99 8.40 0.57
CA ALA A 158 -9.35 9.57 -0.22
C ALA A 158 -8.75 10.81 0.44
N TYR A 159 -8.26 11.75 -0.37
CA TYR A 159 -7.65 12.98 0.07
C TYR A 159 -8.40 14.16 -0.53
N MET A 160 -9.02 14.97 0.33
CA MET A 160 -9.61 16.26 -0.04
C MET A 160 -8.58 17.41 0.03
N PRO A 161 -8.61 18.39 -0.90
CA PRO A 161 -7.76 19.58 -0.79
C PRO A 161 -8.00 20.32 0.52
N SER A 162 -6.94 20.64 1.28
CA SER A 162 -7.08 21.17 2.65
C SER A 162 -7.86 22.47 2.74
N HIS A 163 -7.76 23.33 1.73
CA HIS A 163 -8.49 24.60 1.77
C HIS A 163 -10.02 24.38 1.73
N ILE A 164 -10.49 23.29 1.12
CA ILE A 164 -11.92 22.93 1.09
C ILE A 164 -12.41 22.51 2.47
N THR A 165 -11.60 21.76 3.23
CA THR A 165 -11.95 21.37 4.60
C THR A 165 -11.94 22.54 5.58
N THR A 166 -11.50 23.74 5.16
CA THR A 166 -11.55 24.98 5.96
C THR A 166 -12.73 25.89 5.63
N VAL A 167 -13.51 25.57 4.60
CA VAL A 167 -14.71 26.32 4.20
C VAL A 167 -15.93 25.78 4.98
N PRO A 168 -16.55 26.54 5.91
CA PRO A 168 -17.58 25.99 6.80
C PRO A 168 -18.79 25.36 6.11
N PRO A 169 -19.36 25.94 5.03
CA PRO A 169 -20.42 25.28 4.26
C PRO A 169 -20.04 23.93 3.66
N LEU A 170 -18.74 23.68 3.45
CA LEU A 170 -18.21 22.45 2.85
C LEU A 170 -17.66 21.47 3.89
N PHE A 171 -17.85 21.74 5.19
CA PHE A 171 -17.49 20.79 6.24
C PHE A 171 -18.27 19.48 6.08
N GLY A 172 -17.53 18.37 6.00
CA GLY A 172 -18.11 17.03 5.78
C GLY A 172 -18.26 16.63 4.31
N LEU A 173 -17.86 17.49 3.35
CA LEU A 173 -17.86 17.14 1.93
C LEU A 173 -17.05 15.87 1.65
N GLU A 174 -15.87 15.76 2.26
CA GLU A 174 -14.98 14.59 2.12
C GLU A 174 -15.72 13.30 2.47
N SER A 175 -16.26 13.20 3.69
CA SER A 175 -17.03 12.02 4.12
C SER A 175 -18.25 11.75 3.25
N ARG A 176 -18.91 12.80 2.73
CA ARG A 176 -20.05 12.63 1.83
C ARG A 176 -19.62 12.06 0.48
N MET A 177 -18.57 12.61 -0.12
CA MET A 177 -18.02 12.12 -1.39
C MET A 177 -17.51 10.69 -1.25
N GLU A 178 -16.83 10.35 -0.15
CA GLU A 178 -16.39 8.98 0.14
C GLU A 178 -17.56 7.98 0.13
N GLN A 179 -18.70 8.35 0.72
CA GLN A 179 -19.92 7.53 0.74
C GLN A 179 -20.55 7.38 -0.64
N ASP A 180 -20.66 8.47 -1.40
CA ASP A 180 -21.30 8.49 -2.72
C ASP A 180 -20.43 7.80 -3.79
N ILE A 181 -19.11 7.87 -3.66
CA ILE A 181 -18.13 7.27 -4.59
C ILE A 181 -17.88 5.79 -4.25
N GLN A 182 -18.05 5.42 -2.98
CA GLN A 182 -17.78 4.08 -2.46
C GLN A 182 -16.36 3.62 -2.84
N PHE A 183 -15.37 4.44 -2.49
CA PHE A 183 -14.01 4.30 -2.99
C PHE A 183 -13.37 2.95 -2.63
N GLN A 184 -13.85 2.24 -1.61
CA GLN A 184 -13.42 0.88 -1.27
C GLN A 184 -13.69 -0.18 -2.37
N GLN A 185 -14.51 0.14 -3.37
CA GLN A 185 -14.75 -0.72 -4.54
C GLN A 185 -13.86 -0.30 -5.73
N ALA A 186 -13.74 -1.17 -6.73
CA ALA A 186 -13.00 -0.86 -7.97
C ALA A 186 -13.54 0.44 -8.61
N LEU A 187 -12.66 1.41 -8.85
CA LEU A 187 -13.04 2.71 -9.40
C LEU A 187 -12.98 2.71 -10.94
N PRO A 188 -13.74 3.59 -11.63
CA PRO A 188 -13.69 3.73 -13.08
C PRO A 188 -12.27 4.03 -13.57
N GLU A 189 -11.80 3.34 -14.62
CA GLU A 189 -10.45 3.54 -15.15
C GLU A 189 -10.31 4.89 -15.87
N GLU A 190 -11.42 5.50 -16.28
CA GLU A 190 -11.48 6.83 -16.87
C GLU A 190 -10.99 7.93 -15.91
N LEU A 191 -11.14 7.68 -14.60
CA LEU A 191 -10.70 8.58 -13.55
C LEU A 191 -9.26 8.31 -13.10
N ARG A 192 -8.58 7.34 -13.72
CA ARG A 192 -7.25 6.94 -13.30
C ARG A 192 -6.22 8.03 -13.56
N CYS A 193 -5.51 8.40 -12.51
CA CYS A 193 -4.33 9.24 -12.59
C CYS A 193 -3.08 8.36 -12.68
N HIS A 194 -2.35 8.47 -13.80
CA HIS A 194 -1.13 7.70 -14.03
C HIS A 194 0.13 8.36 -13.46
N ASP A 195 0.09 9.68 -13.20
CA ASP A 195 1.26 10.46 -12.80
C ASP A 195 0.95 11.30 -11.57
N LEU A 196 1.33 10.79 -10.39
CA LEU A 196 1.24 11.52 -9.12
C LEU A 196 2.47 12.40 -8.86
N THR A 197 3.55 12.23 -9.63
CA THR A 197 4.85 12.83 -9.32
C THR A 197 5.08 14.17 -10.03
N GLY A 198 4.16 14.57 -10.90
CA GLY A 198 4.25 15.82 -11.65
C GLY A 198 5.33 15.77 -12.74
N ARG A 199 5.31 16.78 -13.61
CA ARG A 199 6.29 16.90 -14.70
C ARG A 199 7.27 18.03 -14.37
N VAL A 200 8.56 17.75 -14.55
CA VAL A 200 9.60 18.79 -14.56
C VAL A 200 9.47 19.52 -15.90
N ALA A 201 8.90 20.72 -15.89
CA ALA A 201 8.92 21.59 -17.06
C ALA A 201 10.25 22.35 -17.07
N ALA A 202 11.03 22.19 -18.14
CA ALA A 202 12.22 22.99 -18.36
C ALA A 202 11.82 24.48 -18.44
N SER A 203 12.30 25.30 -17.50
CA SER A 203 12.10 26.75 -17.60
C SER A 203 13.07 27.34 -18.63
N ALA A 204 12.69 28.46 -19.23
CA ALA A 204 13.52 29.19 -20.20
C ALA A 204 14.81 29.78 -19.59
N TYR A 205 15.03 29.63 -18.28
CA TYR A 205 16.22 30.10 -17.57
C TYR A 205 17.10 28.91 -17.17
N ARG A 206 18.41 28.99 -17.46
CA ARG A 206 19.41 28.00 -17.03
C ARG A 206 19.36 27.85 -15.50
N GLY A 207 18.86 26.71 -15.03
CA GLY A 207 18.88 26.31 -13.61
C GLY A 207 17.54 26.40 -12.86
N GLY A 208 16.46 26.86 -13.49
CA GLY A 208 15.13 26.83 -12.88
C GLY A 208 14.35 25.59 -13.29
N GLU A 209 14.30 24.56 -12.46
CA GLU A 209 13.28 23.52 -12.59
C GLU A 209 11.97 24.08 -12.03
N ARG A 210 10.95 24.25 -12.88
CA ARG A 210 9.60 24.56 -12.40
C ARG A 210 8.85 23.24 -12.31
N THR A 211 8.64 22.76 -11.09
CA THR A 211 7.71 21.66 -10.83
C THR A 211 6.32 22.14 -11.20
N VAL A 212 5.78 21.63 -12.31
CA VAL A 212 4.38 21.86 -12.67
C VAL A 212 3.60 20.81 -11.92
N ARG A 213 2.78 21.25 -10.94
CA ARG A 213 1.85 20.36 -10.26
C ARG A 213 0.93 19.75 -11.32
N PRO A 214 0.74 18.42 -11.32
CA PRO A 214 -0.14 17.80 -12.29
C PRO A 214 -1.57 18.27 -12.01
N ASP A 215 -2.34 18.47 -13.06
CA ASP A 215 -3.78 18.69 -13.02
C ASP A 215 -4.49 17.51 -13.70
N PHE A 216 -5.76 17.28 -13.35
CA PHE A 216 -6.57 16.24 -13.99
C PHE A 216 -7.65 16.87 -14.86
N HIS A 217 -7.38 16.98 -16.16
CA HIS A 217 -8.28 17.63 -17.12
C HIS A 217 -8.70 19.05 -16.67
N GLY A 218 -7.76 19.86 -16.21
CA GLY A 218 -8.02 21.21 -15.70
C GLY A 218 -8.58 21.28 -14.28
N HIS A 219 -8.62 20.16 -13.54
CA HIS A 219 -8.97 20.13 -12.12
C HIS A 219 -7.71 20.08 -11.27
N ASP A 220 -7.61 21.03 -10.33
CA ASP A 220 -6.47 21.15 -9.43
C ASP A 220 -6.60 20.18 -8.24
N PHE A 221 -5.52 19.49 -7.94
CA PHE A 221 -5.39 18.60 -6.78
C PHE A 221 -5.08 19.35 -5.48
N GLY A 222 -4.66 20.62 -5.56
CA GLY A 222 -4.19 21.38 -4.41
C GLY A 222 -3.01 20.69 -3.74
N ASP A 223 -3.19 20.25 -2.49
CA ASP A 223 -2.18 19.55 -1.67
C ASP A 223 -2.47 18.04 -1.50
N THR A 224 -3.47 17.50 -2.20
CA THR A 224 -3.88 16.09 -2.05
C THR A 224 -2.80 15.10 -2.49
N ILE A 225 -2.00 15.46 -3.49
CA ILE A 225 -0.87 14.64 -3.95
C ILE A 225 0.21 14.56 -2.87
N ASP A 226 0.54 15.69 -2.25
CA ASP A 226 1.55 15.74 -1.18
C ASP A 226 1.09 14.88 0.01
N LYS A 227 -0.20 14.94 0.37
CA LYS A 227 -0.81 14.06 1.39
C LYS A 227 -0.74 12.58 0.99
N ALA A 228 -1.07 12.25 -0.25
CA ALA A 228 -1.01 10.88 -0.76
C ALA A 228 0.41 10.32 -0.72
N LEU A 229 1.41 11.09 -1.12
CA LEU A 229 2.82 10.70 -1.04
C LEU A 229 3.28 10.50 0.41
N ALA A 230 2.84 11.38 1.33
CA ALA A 230 3.10 11.20 2.75
C ALA A 230 2.44 9.93 3.30
N GLY A 231 1.19 9.66 2.93
CA GLY A 231 0.47 8.43 3.26
C GLY A 231 1.23 7.20 2.77
N LEU A 232 1.58 7.15 1.48
CA LEU A 232 2.36 6.07 0.87
C LEU A 232 3.73 5.85 1.54
N SER A 233 4.40 6.93 1.95
CA SER A 233 5.64 6.83 2.70
C SER A 233 5.43 6.24 4.09
N ALA A 234 4.30 6.56 4.75
CA ALA A 234 3.99 6.09 6.10
C ALA A 234 3.69 4.58 6.14
N ILE A 235 2.92 4.06 5.16
CA ILE A 235 2.64 2.61 5.08
C ILE A 235 3.93 1.79 4.83
N GLY A 236 4.92 2.35 4.14
CA GLY A 236 6.23 1.72 3.92
C GLY A 236 7.21 1.85 5.10
N ALA A 237 6.92 2.68 6.10
CA ALA A 237 7.90 3.08 7.11
C ALA A 237 8.45 1.90 7.93
N GLY A 238 9.75 1.99 8.26
CA GLY A 238 10.44 1.01 9.11
C GLY A 238 10.70 -0.35 8.45
N ALA A 239 10.49 -0.50 7.15
CA ALA A 239 10.77 -1.71 6.39
C ALA A 239 11.32 -1.36 5.00
N SER A 240 11.93 -2.34 4.33
CA SER A 240 12.22 -2.23 2.90
C SER A 240 10.96 -2.54 2.10
N VAL A 241 10.60 -1.72 1.11
CA VAL A 241 9.47 -2.02 0.21
C VAL A 241 10.01 -2.79 -0.99
N VAL A 242 9.69 -4.08 -1.07
CA VAL A 242 10.22 -4.97 -2.12
C VAL A 242 9.30 -5.10 -3.33
N ARG A 243 8.01 -4.77 -3.15
CA ARG A 243 7.02 -4.73 -4.22
C ARG A 243 5.92 -3.75 -3.85
N HIS A 244 5.39 -3.04 -4.84
CA HIS A 244 4.23 -2.18 -4.68
C HIS A 244 3.36 -2.18 -5.94
N VAL A 245 2.06 -2.01 -5.73
CA VAL A 245 1.07 -1.73 -6.76
C VAL A 245 0.26 -0.54 -6.27
N ILE A 246 0.39 0.59 -6.97
CA ILE A 246 -0.29 1.83 -6.61
C ILE A 246 -1.24 2.18 -7.76
N ARG A 247 -2.49 2.47 -7.41
CA ARG A 247 -3.49 3.02 -8.32
C ARG A 247 -4.04 4.28 -7.69
N ALA A 248 -4.10 5.34 -8.48
CA ALA A 248 -4.69 6.59 -8.05
C ALA A 248 -5.79 7.02 -9.01
N TYR A 249 -6.83 7.64 -8.45
CA TYR A 249 -8.00 8.07 -9.18
C TYR A 249 -8.32 9.50 -8.77
N ALA A 250 -8.52 10.36 -9.75
CA ALA A 250 -8.93 11.72 -9.54
C ALA A 250 -10.45 11.79 -9.62
N TRP A 251 -11.10 12.32 -8.59
CA TRP A 251 -12.54 12.53 -8.57
C TRP A 251 -12.85 14.02 -8.72
N PRO A 252 -13.24 14.49 -9.92
CA PRO A 252 -13.46 15.90 -10.19
C PRO A 252 -14.68 16.44 -9.43
N PHE A 253 -14.56 17.66 -8.91
CA PHE A 253 -15.66 18.43 -8.36
C PHE A 253 -15.47 19.92 -8.64
N LEU A 254 -16.58 20.65 -8.69
CA LEU A 254 -16.59 22.10 -8.74
C LEU A 254 -16.84 22.63 -7.34
N ARG A 255 -16.03 23.58 -6.88
CA ARG A 255 -16.44 24.48 -5.81
C ARG A 255 -17.02 25.73 -6.47
N VAL A 256 -18.21 26.11 -6.07
CA VAL A 256 -18.93 27.25 -6.64
C VAL A 256 -19.36 28.16 -5.51
N GLN A 257 -19.02 29.43 -5.64
CA GLN A 257 -19.32 30.45 -4.64
C GLN A 257 -20.35 31.42 -5.20
N TRP A 258 -21.48 31.59 -4.52
CA TRP A 258 -22.47 32.62 -4.80
C TRP A 258 -22.29 33.84 -3.89
N ALA A 259 -22.97 34.93 -4.23
CA ALA A 259 -23.00 36.13 -3.41
C ALA A 259 -23.48 35.80 -1.99
N MET A 260 -22.97 36.53 -0.99
CA MET A 260 -23.26 36.34 0.45
C MET A 260 -22.63 35.10 1.13
N GLY A 261 -21.65 34.42 0.50
CA GLY A 261 -20.86 33.37 1.17
C GLY A 261 -21.48 31.98 1.10
N GLU A 262 -22.38 31.75 0.14
CA GLU A 262 -22.93 30.44 -0.19
C GLU A 262 -21.90 29.66 -1.04
N ASP A 263 -21.06 28.88 -0.36
CA ASP A 263 -20.16 27.91 -1.01
C ASP A 263 -20.88 26.55 -1.17
N LEU A 264 -20.97 26.08 -2.41
CA LEU A 264 -21.46 24.74 -2.75
C LEU A 264 -20.39 23.95 -3.50
N ALA A 265 -20.44 22.62 -3.36
CA ALA A 265 -19.65 21.68 -4.13
C ALA A 265 -20.57 20.87 -5.04
N ILE A 266 -20.19 20.74 -6.31
CA ILE A 266 -20.91 19.97 -7.33
C ILE A 266 -19.99 18.87 -7.82
N TYR A 267 -20.43 17.62 -7.74
CA TYR A 267 -19.64 16.46 -8.16
C TYR A 267 -20.54 15.41 -8.79
N VAL A 268 -19.93 14.38 -9.37
CA VAL A 268 -20.65 13.24 -9.92
C VAL A 268 -20.40 12.03 -9.03
N ASP A 269 -21.45 11.31 -8.65
CA ASP A 269 -21.31 10.08 -7.87
C ASP A 269 -20.79 8.90 -8.72
N ARG A 270 -20.60 7.74 -8.10
CA ARG A 270 -20.10 6.53 -8.78
C ARG A 270 -20.91 6.12 -10.01
N ILE A 271 -22.22 6.31 -9.98
CA ILE A 271 -23.14 5.87 -11.05
C ILE A 271 -23.37 6.95 -12.12
N GLY A 272 -22.66 8.08 -12.03
CA GLY A 272 -22.76 9.16 -12.99
C GLY A 272 -23.86 10.19 -12.69
N SER A 273 -24.47 10.16 -11.50
CA SER A 273 -25.48 11.15 -11.11
C SER A 273 -24.81 12.37 -10.52
N ILE A 274 -25.23 13.56 -10.95
CA ILE A 274 -24.74 14.80 -10.38
C ILE A 274 -25.29 15.02 -8.96
N LYS A 275 -24.44 15.50 -8.06
CA LYS A 275 -24.71 15.78 -6.66
C LYS A 275 -24.31 17.20 -6.33
N VAL A 276 -24.96 17.75 -5.30
CA VAL A 276 -24.61 19.03 -4.69
C VAL A 276 -24.46 18.85 -3.19
N PHE A 277 -23.49 19.55 -2.61
CA PHE A 277 -23.22 19.61 -1.19
C PHE A 277 -22.93 21.07 -0.80
N GLY A 278 -23.37 21.52 0.38
CA GLY A 278 -23.19 22.92 0.80
C GLY A 278 -24.46 23.51 1.39
N ALA A 279 -24.30 24.61 2.14
CA ALA A 279 -25.32 25.21 3.01
C ALA A 279 -26.65 25.39 2.26
N ASP A 280 -27.68 24.69 2.74
CA ASP A 280 -29.03 24.68 2.18
C ASP A 280 -29.19 24.09 0.77
N ALA A 281 -28.72 22.85 0.58
CA ALA A 281 -29.02 22.04 -0.61
C ALA A 281 -30.51 22.01 -1.06
N VAL A 282 -31.48 22.44 -0.22
CA VAL A 282 -32.86 22.85 -0.60
C VAL A 282 -33.50 23.75 0.49
N ALA A 283 -33.27 25.07 0.53
CA ALA A 283 -34.18 25.98 1.27
C ALA A 283 -35.30 26.56 0.39
N LEU A 284 -35.62 25.93 -0.75
CA LEU A 284 -36.76 26.26 -1.61
C LEU A 284 -37.69 25.05 -1.74
N GLY A 285 -38.43 24.81 -0.66
CA GLY A 285 -39.60 23.92 -0.60
C GLY A 285 -40.62 24.39 0.44
N ARG A 286 -40.61 25.68 0.81
CA ARG A 286 -41.62 26.32 1.65
C ARG A 286 -41.87 27.74 1.14
N ASP A 287 -42.85 27.84 0.25
CA ASP A 287 -43.93 28.84 0.33
C ASP A 287 -45.26 28.09 0.25
#